data_AF-A0A209D308-F1
#
_entry.id   AF-A0A209D308-F1
#
_cell.length_a   1.000
_cell.length_b   1.000
_cell.length_c   1.000
_cell.angle_alpha   90.00
_cell.angle_beta   90.00
_cell.angle_gamma   90.00
#
_symmetry.space_group_name_H-M   'P 1'
#
loop_
_entity.id
_entity.type
_entity.pdbx_description
1 polymer ?
#
loop_
_entity_poly.entity_id
_entity_poly.type
_entity_poly.pdbx_seq_one_letter_code
_entity_poly.pdbx_strand_id
1 'polypeptide(L)'
;MPAANAAETCGVATTGAWVCFVADGDLIKVQDTSADGHRAVGNWYTSDGRSGTCHNTLGKGKWKTCNYDFSENATVTYRAEVREGTTLIRSSSWRTDTVKGCPSGQVCSG
;
A
#
# COMPACT_ATOMS: atom_id res chain seq x y z
N MET A 1 8.89 22.94 -14.32
CA MET A 1 7.92 22.81 -13.21
C MET A 1 8.16 21.44 -12.57
N PRO A 2 8.60 21.32 -11.31
CA PRO A 2 8.64 20.01 -10.66
C PRO A 2 7.21 19.52 -10.49
N ALA A 3 6.92 18.30 -10.96
CA ALA A 3 5.62 17.67 -10.83
C ALA A 3 5.22 17.62 -9.35
N ALA A 4 4.00 18.05 -9.02
CA ALA A 4 3.46 17.93 -7.67
C ALA A 4 3.62 16.47 -7.22
N ASN A 5 4.35 16.29 -6.12
CA ASN A 5 4.62 14.97 -5.56
C ASN A 5 3.28 14.30 -5.29
N ALA A 6 3.02 13.18 -5.95
CA ALA A 6 1.96 12.27 -5.54
C ALA A 6 2.13 12.02 -4.04
N ALA A 7 1.07 12.17 -3.25
CA ALA A 7 1.13 11.95 -1.80
C ALA A 7 1.42 10.46 -1.53
N GLU A 8 2.70 10.09 -1.47
CA GLU A 8 3.18 8.77 -1.11
C GLU A 8 3.32 8.70 0.41
N THR A 9 2.42 7.93 1.02
CA THR A 9 2.47 7.60 2.43
C THR A 9 3.16 6.26 2.61
N CYS A 10 4.42 6.32 3.04
CA CYS A 10 5.22 5.17 3.42
C CYS A 10 5.32 5.02 4.96
N GLY A 11 5.78 3.85 5.40
CA GLY A 11 6.14 3.60 6.80
C GLY A 11 5.36 2.46 7.45
N VAL A 12 4.54 1.75 6.67
CA VAL A 12 3.83 0.57 7.13
C VAL A 12 4.70 -0.64 6.82
N ALA A 13 5.45 -1.11 7.82
CA ALA A 13 6.42 -2.17 7.63
C ALA A 13 6.42 -3.17 8.79
N THR A 14 6.86 -4.39 8.47
CA THR A 14 7.25 -5.44 9.42
C THR A 14 8.55 -6.06 8.90
N THR A 15 9.23 -6.87 9.71
CA THR A 15 10.42 -7.59 9.23
C THR A 15 10.06 -8.37 7.96
N GLY A 16 10.71 -8.12 6.83
CA GLY A 16 10.44 -8.82 5.56
C GLY A 16 9.32 -8.25 4.67
N ALA A 17 8.57 -7.23 5.09
CA ALA A 17 7.61 -6.55 4.20
C ALA A 17 7.50 -5.05 4.49
N TRP A 18 7.47 -4.25 3.44
CA TRP A 18 7.21 -2.81 3.51
C TRP A 18 6.11 -2.46 2.52
N VAL A 19 5.09 -1.73 2.98
CA VAL A 19 4.01 -1.21 2.16
C VAL A 19 3.97 0.32 2.18
N CYS A 20 3.70 0.91 1.01
CA CYS A 20 3.36 2.32 0.85
C CYS A 20 2.06 2.47 0.06
N PHE A 21 1.29 3.51 0.37
CA PHE A 21 0.13 3.92 -0.39
C PHE A 21 0.42 5.24 -1.11
N VAL A 22 0.07 5.34 -2.39
CA VAL A 22 0.22 6.56 -3.20
C VAL A 22 -1.16 7.07 -3.57
N ALA A 23 -1.60 8.16 -2.95
CA ALA A 23 -2.98 8.63 -3.08
C ALA A 23 -3.31 9.20 -4.46
N ASP A 24 -2.39 9.90 -5.12
CA ASP A 24 -2.67 10.52 -6.43
C ASP A 24 -2.81 9.54 -7.60
N GLY A 25 -2.37 8.29 -7.41
CA GLY A 25 -2.45 7.24 -8.42
C GLY A 25 -3.10 5.95 -7.93
N ASP A 26 -3.68 5.97 -6.72
CA ASP A 26 -4.36 4.83 -6.11
C ASP A 26 -3.51 3.56 -6.08
N LEU A 27 -2.22 3.75 -5.80
CA LEU A 27 -1.22 2.67 -5.86
C LEU A 27 -0.92 2.12 -4.47
N ILE A 28 -0.82 0.80 -4.37
CA ILE A 28 -0.17 0.13 -3.24
C ILE A 28 1.17 -0.42 -3.72
N LYS A 29 2.25 0.05 -3.11
CA LYS A 29 3.62 -0.40 -3.36
C LYS A 29 4.03 -1.33 -2.25
N VAL A 30 4.55 -2.50 -2.60
CA VAL A 30 5.00 -3.52 -1.65
C VAL A 30 6.44 -3.90 -1.96
N GLN A 31 7.33 -3.78 -0.97
CA GLN A 31 8.69 -4.27 -1.04
C GLN A 31 8.83 -5.50 -0.16
N ASP A 32 9.52 -6.49 -0.70
CA ASP A 32 10.09 -7.55 0.10
C ASP A 32 11.46 -7.09 0.61
N THR A 33 11.61 -6.99 1.93
CA THR A 33 12.82 -6.46 2.57
C THR A 33 13.77 -7.56 3.05
N SER A 34 13.38 -8.84 2.97
CA SER A 34 14.13 -9.96 3.55
C SER A 34 14.21 -11.16 2.60
N ALA A 35 15.35 -11.87 2.57
CA ALA A 35 15.45 -13.13 1.81
C ALA A 35 15.15 -14.29 2.76
N ASP A 36 13.92 -14.36 3.24
CA ASP A 36 13.47 -15.37 4.20
C ASP A 36 12.63 -16.48 3.55
N GLY A 37 12.47 -16.44 2.23
CA GLY A 37 11.66 -17.40 1.47
C GLY A 37 10.16 -17.16 1.59
N HIS A 38 9.75 -16.09 2.28
CA HIS A 38 8.35 -15.71 2.40
C HIS A 38 8.00 -14.59 1.42
N ARG A 39 6.71 -14.39 1.18
CA ARG A 39 6.20 -13.34 0.29
C ARG A 39 5.78 -12.11 1.07
N ALA A 40 6.24 -10.93 0.65
CA ALA A 40 5.69 -9.66 1.12
C ALA A 40 4.34 -9.36 0.45
N VAL A 41 3.35 -8.99 1.25
CA VAL A 41 1.98 -8.74 0.82
C VAL A 41 1.48 -7.44 1.44
N GLY A 42 0.91 -6.55 0.62
CA GLY A 42 0.16 -5.40 1.07
C GLY A 42 -1.32 -5.75 1.11
N ASN A 43 -1.87 -5.95 2.30
CA ASN A 43 -3.30 -6.20 2.50
C ASN A 43 -4.01 -4.87 2.74
N TRP A 44 -5.12 -4.65 2.06
CA TRP A 44 -5.89 -3.42 2.16
C TRP A 44 -7.40 -3.68 2.12
N TYR A 45 -8.14 -2.78 2.75
CA TYR A 45 -9.58 -2.65 2.62
C TYR A 45 -9.97 -1.17 2.65
N THR A 46 -11.12 -0.83 2.09
CA THR A 46 -11.61 0.53 1.99
C THR A 46 -12.91 0.72 2.76
N SER A 47 -13.22 1.97 3.11
CA SER A 47 -14.45 2.31 3.84
C SER A 47 -15.73 2.06 3.06
N ASP A 48 -15.66 1.97 1.72
CA ASP A 48 -16.77 1.61 0.84
C ASP A 48 -16.98 0.09 0.69
N GLY A 49 -16.22 -0.72 1.45
CA GLY A 49 -16.41 -2.18 1.55
C GLY A 49 -15.58 -3.01 0.57
N ARG A 50 -14.67 -2.41 -0.21
CA ARG A 50 -13.74 -3.16 -1.09
C ARG A 50 -12.53 -3.64 -0.29
N SER A 51 -11.90 -4.72 -0.74
CA SER A 51 -10.67 -5.23 -0.15
C SER A 51 -9.83 -5.96 -1.18
N GLY A 52 -8.54 -6.12 -0.91
CA GLY A 52 -7.63 -6.82 -1.80
C GLY A 52 -6.23 -6.97 -1.22
N THR A 53 -5.38 -7.67 -1.97
CA THR A 53 -4.01 -7.93 -1.58
C THR A 53 -3.05 -7.71 -2.75
N CYS A 54 -2.02 -6.88 -2.53
CA CYS A 54 -0.91 -6.73 -3.45
C CYS A 54 0.21 -7.70 -3.07
N HIS A 55 0.44 -8.72 -3.89
CA HIS A 55 1.50 -9.70 -3.66
C HIS A 55 2.79 -9.31 -4.39
N ASN A 56 3.89 -9.17 -3.65
CA ASN A 56 5.20 -9.01 -4.27
C ASN A 56 5.79 -10.37 -4.64
N THR A 57 5.79 -10.69 -5.93
CA THR A 57 6.40 -11.90 -6.50
C THR A 57 7.77 -11.66 -7.14
N LEU A 58 8.29 -10.43 -7.05
CA LEU A 58 9.54 -10.03 -7.71
C LEU A 58 10.80 -10.44 -6.92
N GLY A 59 10.63 -10.83 -5.65
CA GLY A 59 11.68 -11.20 -4.72
C GLY A 59 12.30 -10.01 -3.97
N LYS A 60 13.25 -10.32 -3.08
CA LYS A 60 13.91 -9.37 -2.18
C LYS A 60 14.42 -8.11 -2.89
N GLY A 61 14.18 -6.97 -2.27
CA GLY A 61 14.72 -5.65 -2.63
C GLY A 61 13.94 -4.96 -3.74
N LYS A 62 13.04 -5.66 -4.44
CA LYS A 62 12.23 -5.09 -5.52
C LYS A 62 10.89 -4.62 -5.00
N TRP A 63 10.43 -3.50 -5.54
CA TRP A 63 9.09 -2.98 -5.30
C TRP A 63 8.12 -3.52 -6.33
N LYS A 64 7.01 -4.07 -5.86
CA LYS A 64 5.82 -4.36 -6.67
C LYS A 64 4.82 -3.24 -6.46
N THR A 65 4.43 -2.59 -7.55
CA THR A 65 3.31 -1.64 -7.55
C THR A 65 2.05 -2.37 -8.03
N CYS A 66 0.98 -2.28 -7.25
CA CYS A 66 -0.36 -2.66 -7.66
C CYS A 66 -1.19 -1.38 -7.80
N ASN A 67 -1.71 -1.17 -9.01
CA ASN A 67 -2.63 -0.08 -9.30
C ASN A 67 -4.05 -0.55 -8.99
N TYR A 68 -4.75 0.21 -8.17
CA TYR A 68 -6.15 0.01 -7.85
C TYR A 68 -6.93 1.26 -8.26
N ASP A 69 -8.23 1.11 -8.44
CA ASP A 69 -9.13 2.23 -8.75
C ASP A 69 -10.00 2.46 -7.52
N PHE A 70 -9.44 3.13 -6.51
CA PHE A 70 -10.12 3.38 -5.24
C PHE A 70 -11.12 4.53 -5.38
N SER A 71 -12.27 4.43 -4.72
CA SER A 71 -13.31 5.46 -4.82
C SER A 71 -12.84 6.78 -4.21
N GLU A 72 -13.06 7.89 -4.92
CA GLU A 72 -12.78 9.23 -4.40
C GLU A 72 -13.58 9.47 -3.11
N ASN A 73 -12.93 10.03 -2.08
CA ASN A 73 -13.46 10.23 -0.72
C ASN A 73 -13.62 8.98 0.15
N ALA A 74 -13.17 7.81 -0.31
CA ALA A 74 -13.01 6.67 0.58
C ALA A 74 -11.75 6.81 1.45
N THR A 75 -11.67 6.04 2.52
CA THR A 75 -10.40 5.79 3.20
C THR A 75 -9.90 4.41 2.83
N VAL A 76 -8.59 4.27 2.67
CA VAL A 76 -7.92 2.98 2.50
C VAL A 76 -7.19 2.64 3.79
N THR A 77 -7.49 1.46 4.33
CA THR A 77 -6.79 0.90 5.47
C THR A 77 -5.93 -0.25 4.99
N TYR A 78 -4.63 -0.18 5.23
CA TYR A 78 -3.65 -1.12 4.69
C TYR A 78 -2.60 -1.52 5.74
N ARG A 79 -1.99 -2.69 5.53
CA ARG A 79 -0.88 -3.19 6.35
C ARG A 79 0.11 -4.00 5.53
N ALA A 80 1.33 -4.09 6.04
CA ALA A 80 2.34 -5.01 5.56
C ALA A 80 2.12 -6.40 6.17
N GLU A 81 2.17 -7.43 5.35
CA GLU A 81 2.09 -8.82 5.76
C GLU A 81 3.24 -9.61 5.13
N VAL A 82 3.78 -10.56 5.87
CA VAL A 82 4.64 -11.62 5.32
C VAL A 82 3.88 -12.92 5.41
N ARG A 83 3.77 -13.60 4.27
CA ARG A 83 3.01 -14.84 4.15
C ARG A 83 3.85 -15.98 3.61
N GLU A 84 3.48 -17.20 3.96
CA GLU A 84 3.97 -18.44 3.36
C GLU A 84 2.77 -19.23 2.86
N GLY A 85 2.61 -19.34 1.53
CA GLY A 85 1.35 -19.82 0.95
C GLY A 85 0.17 -18.99 1.47
N THR A 86 -0.85 -19.63 2.03
CA THR A 86 -2.02 -18.96 2.62
C THR A 86 -1.80 -18.49 4.06
N THR A 87 -0.74 -18.94 4.72
CA THR A 87 -0.44 -18.66 6.13
C THR A 87 0.11 -17.25 6.32
N LEU A 88 -0.43 -16.52 7.30
CA LEU A 88 0.11 -15.24 7.76
C LEU A 88 1.20 -15.51 8.81
N ILE A 89 2.45 -15.11 8.52
CA ILE A 89 3.58 -15.30 9.43
C ILE A 89 3.73 -14.08 10.36
N ARG A 90 3.62 -12.87 9.79
CA ARG A 90 3.75 -11.61 10.52
C ARG A 90 3.02 -10.49 9.78
N SER A 91 2.59 -9.49 10.53
CA SER A 91 1.97 -8.30 9.97
C SER A 91 2.37 -7.06 10.76
N SER A 92 2.37 -5.91 10.09
CA SER A 92 2.39 -4.62 10.76
C SER A 92 1.01 -4.29 11.34
N SER A 93 0.97 -3.22 12.13
CA SER A 93 -0.30 -2.55 12.46
C SER A 93 -0.98 -2.05 11.19
N TRP A 94 -2.30 -1.94 11.25
CA TRP A 94 -3.10 -1.26 10.23
C TRP A 94 -2.83 0.24 10.26
N ARG A 95 -2.81 0.85 9.08
CA ARG A 95 -2.79 2.29 8.88
C ARG A 95 -3.92 2.68 7.96
N THR A 96 -4.60 3.77 8.28
CA THR A 96 -5.68 4.32 7.46
C THR A 96 -5.24 5.66 6.89
N ASP A 97 -5.40 5.81 5.57
CA ASP A 97 -5.16 7.06 4.86
C ASP A 97 -6.37 7.37 3.96
N THR A 98 -6.56 8.63 3.60
CA THR A 98 -7.67 9.04 2.71
C THR A 98 -7.27 8.81 1.26
N VAL A 99 -8.13 8.13 0.51
CA VAL A 99 -8.01 7.97 -0.95
C VAL A 99 -8.35 9.30 -1.58
N LYS A 100 -7.38 9.89 -2.28
CA LYS A 100 -7.50 11.12 -3.08
C LYS A 100 -8.57 12.08 -2.57
N GLY A 101 -8.55 12.33 -1.27
CA GLY A 101 -9.25 13.42 -0.63
C GLY A 101 -8.21 14.52 -0.63
N CYS A 102 -8.44 15.56 -1.43
CA CYS A 102 -7.56 16.70 -1.48
C CYS A 102 -7.20 17.10 -0.04
N PRO A 103 -5.92 17.03 0.39
CA PRO A 103 -5.58 17.43 1.75
C PRO A 103 -6.13 18.83 1.94
N SER A 104 -6.83 19.07 3.05
CA SER A 104 -7.50 20.34 3.33
C SER A 104 -6.51 21.50 3.14
N GLY A 105 -6.56 22.17 1.98
CA GLY A 105 -5.62 23.22 1.58
C GLY A 105 -4.90 23.04 0.23
N GLN A 106 -5.02 21.90 -0.46
CA GLN A 106 -4.49 21.74 -1.83
C GLN A 106 -5.63 21.84 -2.86
N VAL A 107 -5.31 22.03 -4.15
CA VAL A 107 -6.25 21.91 -5.27
C VAL A 107 -5.89 20.66 -6.06
N CYS A 108 -6.73 19.62 -6.00
CA CYS A 108 -6.63 18.49 -6.91
C CYS A 108 -7.23 18.94 -8.24
N SER A 109 -6.37 19.07 -9.27
CA SER A 109 -6.82 19.36 -10.62
C SER A 109 -7.39 18.07 -11.22
N GLY A 110 -8.65 18.12 -11.64
CA GLY A 110 -9.42 16.99 -12.15
C GLY A 110 -9.10 16.56 -13.57
#